data_AF-A0A7X7DU61-F1
#
_entry.id   AF-A0A7X7DU61-F1
#
_cell.length_a   1.000
_cell.length_b   1.000
_cell.length_c   1.000
_cell.angle_alpha   90.00
_cell.angle_beta   90.00
_cell.angle_gamma   90.00
#
_symmetry.space_group_name_H-M   'P 1'
#
loop_
_entity.id
_entity.type
_entity.pdbx_description
1 polymer ?
#
loop_
_entity_poly.entity_id
_entity_poly.type
_entity_poly.pdbx_seq_one_letter_code
_entity_poly.pdbx_strand_id
1 'polypeptide(L)'
;MLRSESPRRVSAARTRRNLDTNKAPPLKGIWFIILHGGKDKGGVFVNSLIRFGVAVPSTLLEEFDSFIERKGMPNRSEALRQLIRERLSREMWISGSGVVYGTVTMMYDHHGKDVVAALTALQHEYGESIICTTHVHVDHHHCLECIVLKGDAGAIRRFVEALATLKGVKSIEPSISAIL
;
A
#
# COMPACT_ATOMS: atom_id res chain seq x y z
N MET A 1 19.37 19.39 -90.65
CA MET A 1 17.92 19.64 -90.52
C MET A 1 17.68 20.08 -89.08
N LEU A 2 17.27 21.33 -88.90
CA LEU A 2 17.07 22.01 -87.61
C LEU A 2 15.74 21.64 -86.95
N ARG A 3 15.71 21.87 -85.63
CA ARG A 3 14.60 22.03 -84.65
C ARG A 3 14.55 20.89 -83.61
N SER A 4 14.44 21.16 -82.31
CA SER A 4 14.30 22.41 -81.56
C SER A 4 14.45 22.13 -80.06
N GLU A 5 15.15 23.03 -79.34
CA GLU A 5 14.86 23.65 -78.02
C GLU A 5 14.41 22.79 -76.82
N SER A 6 14.63 23.12 -75.54
CA SER A 6 15.52 23.97 -74.72
C SER A 6 15.13 23.67 -73.22
N PRO A 7 15.55 24.37 -72.15
CA PRO A 7 16.40 23.73 -71.14
C PRO A 7 16.00 23.99 -69.66
N ARG A 8 16.88 23.55 -68.72
CA ARG A 8 17.09 24.05 -67.33
C ARG A 8 16.04 23.63 -66.28
N ARG A 9 16.34 23.41 -64.99
CA ARG A 9 17.57 23.50 -64.15
C ARG A 9 17.30 22.83 -62.79
N VAL A 10 18.31 22.10 -62.29
CA VAL A 10 19.00 22.22 -60.98
C VAL A 10 18.18 22.31 -59.68
N SER A 11 18.53 21.43 -58.71
CA SER A 11 19.01 21.76 -57.35
C SER A 11 19.06 20.48 -56.49
N ALA A 12 20.26 19.92 -56.22
CA ALA A 12 21.04 20.09 -54.98
C ALA A 12 20.36 19.43 -53.75
N ALA A 13 21.01 18.74 -52.81
CA ALA A 13 22.40 18.74 -52.36
C ALA A 13 22.58 17.47 -51.48
N ARG A 14 23.71 16.74 -51.60
CA ARG A 14 24.86 16.78 -50.66
C ARG A 14 24.91 15.63 -49.65
N THR A 15 25.50 14.53 -50.10
CA THR A 15 26.76 13.94 -49.59
C THR A 15 27.18 14.27 -48.14
N ARG A 16 27.37 13.25 -47.29
CA ARG A 16 28.69 12.64 -46.98
C ARG A 16 28.64 11.67 -45.79
N ARG A 17 29.33 10.53 -45.99
CA ARG A 17 29.96 9.68 -44.97
C ARG A 17 30.87 10.52 -44.07
N ASN A 18 30.93 10.25 -42.77
CA ASN A 18 32.09 9.56 -42.19
C ASN A 18 31.83 9.15 -40.72
N LEU A 19 32.34 7.99 -40.35
CA LEU A 19 32.52 7.58 -38.96
C LEU A 19 33.67 8.41 -38.35
N ASP A 20 33.55 8.78 -37.07
CA ASP A 20 34.71 8.73 -36.19
C ASP A 20 34.33 8.43 -34.74
N THR A 21 35.34 7.87 -34.12
CA THR A 21 35.53 7.14 -32.88
C THR A 21 35.59 8.03 -31.62
N ASN A 22 34.79 7.71 -30.58
CA ASN A 22 35.21 7.70 -29.17
C ASN A 22 34.06 7.38 -28.18
N LYS A 23 34.31 6.38 -27.30
CA LYS A 23 33.75 6.15 -25.93
C LYS A 23 32.23 5.89 -25.82
N ALA A 24 31.70 4.81 -25.24
CA ALA A 24 32.14 3.92 -24.16
C ALA A 24 31.40 2.53 -24.25
N PRO A 25 31.85 1.47 -23.55
CA PRO A 25 31.44 0.07 -23.77
C PRO A 25 30.08 -0.30 -23.14
N PRO A 26 29.48 -1.47 -23.47
CA PRO A 26 28.09 -1.77 -23.15
C PRO A 26 27.90 -2.02 -21.65
N LEU A 27 26.76 -1.58 -21.11
CA LEU A 27 26.36 -1.83 -19.72
C LEU A 27 26.27 -3.35 -19.50
N LYS A 28 27.32 -3.86 -18.84
CA LYS A 28 27.46 -5.24 -18.41
C LYS A 28 26.42 -5.55 -17.34
N GLY A 29 25.67 -6.61 -17.61
CA GLY A 29 24.93 -7.50 -16.71
C GLY A 29 24.77 -7.07 -15.25
N ILE A 30 23.53 -6.77 -14.89
CA ILE A 30 23.03 -7.06 -13.54
C ILE A 30 22.61 -8.53 -13.58
N TRP A 31 23.51 -9.41 -13.13
CA TRP A 31 23.17 -10.80 -12.86
C TRP A 31 22.39 -10.83 -11.54
N PHE A 32 21.06 -10.87 -11.63
CA PHE A 32 20.21 -11.27 -10.51
C PHE A 32 20.45 -12.75 -10.24
N ILE A 33 21.30 -13.05 -9.26
CA ILE A 33 21.40 -14.41 -8.73
C ILE A 33 20.29 -14.57 -7.70
N ILE A 34 19.12 -15.02 -8.15
CA ILE A 34 18.15 -15.68 -7.28
C ILE A 34 18.69 -17.09 -7.03
N LEU A 35 19.31 -17.31 -5.87
CA LEU A 35 19.63 -18.66 -5.42
C LEU A 35 18.31 -19.38 -5.14
N HIS A 36 17.88 -20.20 -6.11
CA HIS A 36 16.73 -21.08 -5.95
C HIS A 36 17.11 -22.21 -5.00
N GLY A 37 16.56 -22.19 -3.78
CA GLY A 37 16.58 -23.33 -2.87
C GLY A 37 15.83 -24.52 -3.49
N GLY A 38 16.38 -25.72 -3.28
CA GLY A 38 15.95 -26.97 -3.90
C GLY A 38 14.48 -27.34 -3.66
N LYS A 39 13.92 -28.09 -4.60
CA LYS A 39 12.57 -28.67 -4.53
C LYS A 39 12.50 -29.75 -3.44
N ASP A 40 11.82 -29.46 -2.35
CA ASP A 40 11.35 -30.48 -1.42
C ASP A 40 10.08 -31.14 -1.98
N LYS A 41 10.14 -32.45 -2.20
CA LYS A 41 8.98 -33.27 -2.57
C LYS A 41 8.17 -33.56 -1.30
N GLY A 42 7.09 -32.82 -1.10
CA GLY A 42 6.12 -33.05 -0.02
C GLY A 42 5.38 -31.76 0.31
N GLY A 43 4.09 -31.71 0.02
CA GLY A 43 3.26 -30.50 0.09
C GLY A 43 3.04 -29.99 1.51
N VAL A 44 4.03 -29.25 2.03
CA VAL A 44 3.89 -28.31 3.14
C VAL A 44 4.50 -27.01 2.66
N PHE A 45 3.70 -25.94 2.56
CA PHE A 45 4.22 -24.59 2.29
C PHE A 45 5.02 -24.14 3.51
N VAL A 46 6.32 -24.46 3.52
CA VAL A 46 7.26 -23.89 4.47
C VAL A 46 7.45 -22.43 4.06
N ASN A 47 7.08 -21.48 4.92
CA ASN A 47 7.34 -20.05 4.69
C ASN A 47 8.85 -19.80 4.72
N SER A 48 9.53 -20.05 3.60
CA SER A 48 10.97 -20.01 3.51
C SER A 48 11.46 -18.56 3.46
N LEU A 49 12.37 -18.20 4.36
CA LEU A 49 13.01 -16.88 4.33
C LEU A 49 13.94 -16.76 3.12
N ILE A 50 13.67 -15.77 2.26
CA ILE A 50 14.51 -15.43 1.11
C ILE A 50 15.38 -14.21 1.46
N ARG A 51 16.68 -14.28 1.13
CA ARG A 51 17.61 -13.17 1.30
C ARG A 51 17.75 -12.39 -0.01
N PHE A 52 17.65 -11.07 0.08
CA PHE A 52 17.90 -10.16 -1.03
C PHE A 52 18.70 -8.95 -0.54
N GLY A 53 19.49 -8.35 -1.43
CA GLY A 53 20.24 -7.12 -1.16
C GLY A 53 19.47 -5.89 -1.64
N VAL A 54 19.57 -4.79 -0.90
CA VAL A 54 18.96 -3.49 -1.26
C VAL A 54 20.06 -2.43 -1.23
N ALA A 55 20.13 -1.62 -2.28
CA ALA A 55 20.98 -0.43 -2.29
C ALA A 55 20.17 0.77 -1.76
N VAL A 56 20.72 1.47 -0.77
CA VAL A 56 20.11 2.68 -0.17
C VAL A 56 21.20 3.73 0.05
N PRO A 57 20.87 5.04 -0.03
CA PRO A 57 21.79 6.11 0.35
C PRO A 57 22.29 5.92 1.79
N SER A 58 23.57 6.21 2.05
CA SER A 58 24.17 6.03 3.38
C SER A 58 23.45 6.85 4.46
N THR A 59 23.11 8.09 4.16
CA THR A 59 22.36 8.98 5.06
C THR A 59 20.99 8.42 5.43
N LEU A 60 20.30 7.80 4.48
CA LEU A 60 19.01 7.17 4.73
C LEU A 60 19.15 5.92 5.60
N LEU A 61 20.22 5.14 5.42
CA LEU A 61 20.49 3.98 6.26
C LEU A 61 20.80 4.40 7.71
N GLU A 62 21.54 5.48 7.91
CA GLU A 62 21.84 6.05 9.24
C GLU A 62 20.55 6.53 9.95
N GLU A 63 19.65 7.21 9.24
CA GLU A 63 18.34 7.59 9.78
C GLU A 63 17.49 6.37 10.13
N PHE A 64 17.53 5.33 9.29
CA PHE A 64 16.80 4.08 9.52
C PHE A 64 17.33 3.33 10.74
N ASP A 65 18.64 3.26 10.92
CA ASP A 65 19.26 2.66 12.10
C ASP A 65 18.88 3.41 13.38
N SER A 66 18.93 4.74 13.33
CA SER A 66 18.50 5.58 14.45
C SER A 66 17.02 5.35 14.79
N PHE A 67 16.16 5.15 13.78
CA PHE A 67 14.76 4.79 13.96
C PHE A 67 14.59 3.41 14.63
N ILE A 68 15.33 2.40 14.17
CA ILE A 68 15.32 1.02 14.71
C ILE A 68 15.68 1.04 16.20
N GLU A 69 16.74 1.75 16.56
CA GLU A 69 17.20 1.87 17.96
C GLU A 69 16.14 2.53 18.84
N ARG A 70 15.58 3.67 18.42
CA ARG A 70 14.52 4.37 19.18
C ARG A 70 13.27 3.52 19.38
N LYS A 71 12.95 2.66 18.41
CA LYS A 71 11.79 1.76 18.47
C LYS A 71 12.08 0.44 19.17
N GLY A 72 13.33 0.18 19.58
CA GLY A 72 13.73 -1.08 20.22
C GLY A 72 13.58 -2.30 19.31
N MET A 73 13.71 -2.11 18.00
CA MET A 73 13.55 -3.20 17.03
C MET A 73 14.80 -4.09 17.01
N PRO A 74 14.64 -5.42 16.87
CA PRO A 74 15.76 -6.36 17.08
C PRO A 74 16.83 -6.29 15.98
N ASN A 75 16.46 -5.96 14.74
CA ASN A 75 17.39 -5.80 13.62
C ASN A 75 16.72 -5.11 12.42
N ARG A 76 17.56 -4.63 11.48
CA ARG A 76 17.13 -4.02 10.21
C ARG A 76 16.17 -4.89 9.41
N SER A 77 16.41 -6.20 9.35
CA SER A 77 15.56 -7.10 8.56
C SER A 77 14.15 -7.18 9.12
N GLU A 78 13.98 -7.16 10.45
CA GLU A 78 12.66 -7.14 11.06
C GLU A 78 11.95 -5.80 10.86
N ALA A 79 12.67 -4.70 11.03
CA ALA A 79 12.14 -3.38 10.71
C ALA A 79 11.69 -3.27 9.25
N LEU A 80 12.50 -3.75 8.32
CA LEU A 80 12.17 -3.76 6.89
C LEU A 80 10.96 -4.66 6.60
N ARG A 81 10.87 -5.85 7.22
CA ARG A 81 9.70 -6.72 7.06
C ARG A 81 8.43 -6.06 7.57
N GLN A 82 8.48 -5.39 8.72
CA GLN A 82 7.32 -4.65 9.25
C GLN A 82 6.90 -3.53 8.31
N LEU A 83 7.83 -2.71 7.82
CA LEU A 83 7.54 -1.67 6.84
C LEU A 83 6.92 -2.22 5.55
N ILE A 84 7.42 -3.35 5.04
CA ILE A 84 6.85 -4.02 3.86
C ILE A 84 5.41 -4.47 4.14
N ARG A 85 5.17 -5.16 5.26
CA ARG A 85 3.82 -5.64 5.65
C ARG A 85 2.86 -4.46 5.82
N GLU A 86 3.27 -3.43 6.55
CA GLU A 86 2.48 -2.21 6.74
C GLU A 86 2.12 -1.54 5.41
N ARG A 87 3.08 -1.43 4.49
CA ARG A 87 2.84 -0.82 3.18
C ARG A 87 1.86 -1.64 2.35
N LEU A 88 2.09 -2.95 2.23
CA LEU A 88 1.22 -3.84 1.45
C LEU A 88 -0.18 -3.93 2.04
N SER A 89 -0.29 -4.02 3.37
CA SER A 89 -1.57 -4.00 4.08
C SER A 89 -2.34 -2.70 3.83
N ARG A 90 -1.64 -1.55 3.82
CA ARG A 90 -2.25 -0.25 3.51
C ARG A 90 -2.74 -0.19 2.07
N GLU A 91 -2.01 -0.75 1.11
CA GLU A 91 -2.45 -0.82 -0.28
C GLU A 91 -3.72 -1.66 -0.46
N MET A 92 -3.82 -2.81 0.23
CA MET A 92 -5.06 -3.61 0.24
C MET A 92 -6.25 -2.80 0.76
N TRP A 93 -6.05 -2.06 1.85
CA TRP A 93 -7.06 -1.16 2.40
C TRP A 93 -7.48 -0.06 1.41
N ILE A 94 -6.51 0.65 0.82
CA ILE A 94 -6.77 1.75 -0.13
C ILE A 94 -7.47 1.25 -1.38
N SER A 95 -7.01 0.12 -1.93
CA SER A 95 -7.60 -0.50 -3.12
C SER A 95 -8.97 -1.12 -2.85
N GLY A 96 -9.35 -1.32 -1.59
CA GLY A 96 -10.59 -1.99 -1.21
C GLY A 96 -10.62 -3.46 -1.63
N SER A 97 -9.45 -4.12 -1.67
CA SER A 97 -9.34 -5.50 -2.13
C SER A 97 -8.80 -6.45 -1.04
N GLY A 98 -9.31 -7.67 -1.05
CA GLY A 98 -8.90 -8.73 -0.13
C GLY A 98 -9.52 -8.62 1.26
N VAL A 99 -9.13 -9.55 2.13
CA VAL A 99 -9.64 -9.64 3.51
C VAL A 99 -8.76 -8.81 4.43
N VAL A 100 -9.39 -7.91 5.18
CA VAL A 100 -8.75 -7.09 6.20
C VAL A 100 -9.38 -7.34 7.56
N TYR A 101 -8.63 -6.95 8.59
CA TYR A 101 -8.95 -7.04 9.99
C TYR A 101 -8.69 -5.70 10.63
N GLY A 102 -9.42 -5.35 11.68
CA GLY A 102 -9.13 -4.08 12.33
C GLY A 102 -10.09 -3.72 13.44
N THR A 103 -9.95 -2.50 13.91
CA THR A 103 -10.85 -1.88 14.86
C THR A 103 -11.30 -0.53 14.37
N VAL A 104 -12.50 -0.13 14.75
CA VAL A 104 -12.97 1.25 14.65
C VAL A 104 -13.31 1.71 16.05
N THR A 105 -12.57 2.69 16.55
CA THR A 105 -12.88 3.34 17.83
C THR A 105 -13.62 4.64 17.53
N MET A 106 -14.75 4.87 18.18
CA MET A 106 -15.51 6.10 18.04
C MET A 106 -16.00 6.64 19.36
N MET A 107 -16.23 7.96 19.41
CA MET A 107 -16.93 8.61 20.52
C MET A 107 -18.21 9.25 20.01
N TYR A 108 -19.29 9.16 20.77
CA TYR A 108 -20.58 9.79 20.44
C TYR A 108 -21.33 10.24 21.69
N ASP A 109 -22.23 11.21 21.52
CA ASP A 109 -23.13 11.67 22.59
C ASP A 109 -24.42 10.85 22.58
N HIS A 110 -24.63 9.99 23.58
CA HIS A 110 -25.80 9.10 23.62
C HIS A 110 -27.13 9.81 23.93
N HIS A 111 -27.10 11.08 24.34
CA HIS A 111 -28.29 11.93 24.40
C HIS A 111 -28.66 12.53 23.03
N GLY A 112 -27.74 12.44 22.06
CA GLY A 112 -27.97 12.83 20.68
C GLY A 112 -29.18 12.09 20.10
N LYS A 113 -30.11 12.85 19.52
CA LYS A 113 -31.34 12.29 18.97
C LYS A 113 -31.02 11.23 17.91
N ASP A 114 -31.57 10.03 18.10
CA ASP A 114 -31.51 8.88 17.20
C ASP A 114 -30.11 8.25 16.97
N VAL A 115 -29.03 8.75 17.60
CA VAL A 115 -27.67 8.24 17.32
C VAL A 115 -27.51 6.76 17.69
N VAL A 116 -28.05 6.34 18.85
CA VAL A 116 -27.96 4.96 19.33
C VAL A 116 -28.72 4.01 18.40
N ALA A 117 -29.92 4.42 17.97
CA ALA A 117 -30.73 3.64 17.05
C ALA A 117 -30.08 3.54 15.67
N ALA A 118 -29.53 4.65 15.16
CA ALA A 118 -28.84 4.68 13.88
C ALA A 118 -27.56 3.84 13.89
N LEU A 119 -26.77 3.91 14.97
CA LEU A 119 -25.59 3.07 15.18
C LEU A 119 -25.97 1.59 15.20
N THR A 120 -26.99 1.22 15.98
CA THR A 120 -27.46 -0.17 16.07
C THR A 120 -27.93 -0.70 14.71
N ALA A 121 -28.73 0.09 13.99
CA ALA A 121 -29.21 -0.28 12.66
C ALA A 121 -28.07 -0.48 11.65
N LEU A 122 -27.10 0.45 11.63
CA LEU A 122 -25.94 0.34 10.74
C LEU A 122 -25.05 -0.85 11.11
N GLN A 123 -24.81 -1.09 12.40
CA GLN A 123 -24.04 -2.27 12.84
C GLN A 123 -24.74 -3.58 12.45
N HIS A 124 -26.07 -3.64 12.53
CA HIS A 124 -26.83 -4.82 12.07
C HIS A 124 -26.71 -5.04 10.55
N GLU A 125 -26.70 -3.98 9.74
CA GLU A 125 -26.50 -4.08 8.28
C GLU A 125 -25.12 -4.69 7.94
N TYR A 126 -24.10 -4.37 8.74
CA TYR A 126 -22.73 -4.83 8.54
C TYR A 126 -22.34 -5.99 9.49
N GLY A 127 -23.31 -6.70 10.06
CA GLY A 127 -23.08 -7.72 11.10
C GLY A 127 -22.09 -8.81 10.70
N GLU A 128 -22.06 -9.22 9.43
CA GLU A 128 -21.09 -10.20 8.91
C GLU A 128 -19.64 -9.72 8.98
N SER A 129 -19.41 -8.40 9.01
CA SER A 129 -18.08 -7.79 9.11
C SER A 129 -17.69 -7.45 10.55
N ILE A 130 -18.62 -7.50 11.50
CA ILE A 130 -18.40 -7.15 12.91
C ILE A 130 -18.20 -8.43 13.72
N ILE A 131 -17.02 -8.56 14.32
CA ILE A 131 -16.69 -9.67 15.22
C ILE A 131 -17.32 -9.42 16.59
N CYS A 132 -17.09 -8.23 17.14
CA CYS A 132 -17.65 -7.80 18.41
C CYS A 132 -17.57 -6.29 18.56
N THR A 133 -18.33 -5.78 19.53
CA THR A 133 -18.32 -4.37 19.89
C THR A 133 -18.18 -4.23 21.40
N THR A 134 -17.28 -3.34 21.84
CA THR A 134 -17.12 -2.96 23.25
C THR A 134 -17.60 -1.54 23.43
N HIS A 135 -18.55 -1.34 24.34
CA HIS A 135 -19.11 -0.03 24.68
C HIS A 135 -18.72 0.39 26.10
N VAL A 136 -18.29 1.63 26.26
CA VAL A 136 -17.88 2.22 27.55
C VAL A 136 -18.58 3.56 27.72
N HIS A 137 -19.29 3.73 28.85
CA HIS A 137 -19.76 5.05 29.27
C HIS A 137 -18.58 5.85 29.82
N VAL A 138 -18.19 6.92 29.12
CA VAL A 138 -17.06 7.78 29.50
C VAL A 138 -17.51 8.80 30.54
N ASP A 139 -18.67 9.40 30.31
CA ASP A 139 -19.35 10.31 31.25
C ASP A 139 -20.86 10.30 31.01
N HIS A 140 -21.57 11.27 31.60
CA HIS A 140 -23.03 11.37 31.48
C HIS A 140 -23.52 11.55 30.03
N HIS A 141 -22.73 12.07 29.10
CA HIS A 141 -23.13 12.29 27.71
C HIS A 141 -22.39 11.38 26.75
N HIS A 142 -21.12 11.08 27.01
CA HIS A 142 -20.25 10.45 26.02
C HIS A 142 -20.13 8.95 26.23
N CYS A 143 -20.22 8.24 25.11
CA CYS A 143 -19.84 6.84 25.02
C CYS A 143 -18.63 6.70 24.11
N LEU A 144 -17.76 5.75 24.44
CA LEU A 144 -16.71 5.24 23.57
C LEU A 144 -17.10 3.84 23.14
N GLU A 145 -17.01 3.57 21.84
CA GLU A 145 -17.32 2.27 21.27
C GLU A 145 -16.14 1.81 20.41
N CYS A 146 -15.69 0.58 20.63
CA CYS A 146 -14.64 -0.06 19.84
C CYS A 146 -15.23 -1.29 19.14
N ILE A 147 -15.29 -1.24 17.81
CA ILE A 147 -15.85 -2.29 16.97
C ILE A 147 -14.69 -3.06 16.33
N VAL A 148 -14.62 -4.37 16.59
CA VAL A 148 -13.65 -5.28 15.97
C VAL A 148 -14.22 -5.82 14.67
N LEU A 149 -13.44 -5.71 13.60
CA LEU A 149 -13.88 -5.96 12.22
C LEU A 149 -13.05 -7.04 11.53
N LYS A 150 -13.70 -7.79 10.64
CA LYS A 150 -13.08 -8.71 9.68
C LYS A 150 -13.96 -8.80 8.44
N GLY A 151 -13.37 -8.68 7.26
CA GLY A 151 -14.15 -8.82 6.03
C GLY A 151 -13.42 -8.29 4.81
N ASP A 152 -14.18 -8.15 3.72
CA ASP A 152 -13.71 -7.49 2.51
C ASP A 152 -13.35 -6.02 2.81
N ALA A 153 -12.20 -5.57 2.32
CA ALA A 153 -11.71 -4.21 2.54
C ALA A 153 -12.68 -3.15 2.04
N GLY A 154 -13.33 -3.36 0.89
CA GLY A 154 -14.33 -2.44 0.36
C GLY A 154 -15.58 -2.37 1.25
N ALA A 155 -16.05 -3.51 1.77
CA ALA A 155 -17.18 -3.55 2.70
C ALA A 155 -16.88 -2.82 4.01
N ILE A 156 -15.73 -3.11 4.64
CA ILE A 156 -15.31 -2.43 5.87
C ILE A 156 -15.14 -0.93 5.62
N ARG A 157 -14.59 -0.51 4.48
CA ARG A 157 -14.45 0.91 4.15
C ARG A 157 -15.80 1.64 4.09
N ARG A 158 -16.79 1.05 3.42
CA ARG A 158 -18.15 1.62 3.39
C ARG A 158 -18.77 1.71 4.78
N PHE A 159 -18.55 0.72 5.64
CA PHE A 159 -19.00 0.76 7.02
C PHE A 159 -18.39 1.94 7.80
N VAL A 160 -17.06 2.11 7.74
CA VAL A 160 -16.37 3.23 8.41
C VAL A 160 -16.82 4.58 7.86
N GLU A 161 -16.94 4.70 6.54
CA GLU A 161 -17.46 5.91 5.88
C GLU A 161 -18.90 6.21 6.33
N ALA A 162 -19.77 5.20 6.42
CA ALA A 162 -21.14 5.37 6.90
C ALA A 162 -21.20 5.82 8.37
N LEU A 163 -20.41 5.22 9.26
CA LEU A 163 -20.30 5.64 10.66
C LEU A 163 -19.93 7.12 10.77
N ALA A 164 -18.98 7.59 9.97
CA ALA A 164 -18.53 8.98 9.97
C ALA A 164 -19.61 9.99 9.53
N THR A 165 -20.66 9.54 8.84
CA THR A 165 -21.79 10.40 8.43
C THR A 165 -22.92 10.48 9.46
N LEU A 166 -22.91 9.64 10.51
CA LEU A 166 -23.96 9.63 11.51
C LEU A 166 -23.89 10.89 12.40
N LYS A 167 -25.02 11.58 12.51
CA LYS A 167 -25.16 12.73 13.42
C LYS A 167 -25.02 12.26 14.87
N GLY A 168 -24.18 12.96 15.64
CA GLY A 168 -23.93 12.64 17.04
C GLY A 168 -22.63 11.87 17.29
N VAL A 169 -22.02 11.30 16.23
CA VAL A 169 -20.64 10.81 16.27
C VAL A 169 -19.68 12.01 16.30
N LYS A 170 -18.78 12.02 17.28
CA LYS A 170 -17.83 13.11 17.51
C LYS A 170 -16.47 12.84 16.88
N SER A 171 -16.00 11.60 16.96
CA SER A 171 -14.73 11.16 16.39
C SER A 171 -14.80 9.70 16.00
N ILE A 172 -14.00 9.32 15.00
CA ILE A 172 -13.82 7.96 14.53
C ILE A 172 -12.35 7.75 14.16
N GLU A 173 -11.78 6.64 14.62
CA GLU A 173 -10.40 6.28 14.38
C GLU A 173 -10.31 4.80 13.95
N PRO A 174 -10.20 4.53 12.64
CA PRO A 174 -10.01 3.17 12.14
C PRO A 174 -8.54 2.75 12.22
N SER A 175 -8.31 1.51 12.66
CA SER A 175 -7.01 0.83 12.59
C SER A 175 -7.19 -0.47 11.82
N ILE A 176 -6.71 -0.52 10.58
CA ILE A 176 -6.93 -1.63 9.65
C ILE A 176 -5.61 -2.27 9.25
N SER A 177 -5.58 -3.59 9.23
CA SER A 177 -4.45 -4.41 8.79
C SER A 177 -4.90 -5.62 7.96
N ALA A 178 -3.96 -6.24 7.26
CA ALA A 178 -4.16 -7.45 6.48
C ALA A 178 -3.14 -8.51 6.91
N ILE A 179 -3.54 -9.78 6.86
CA ILE A 179 -2.63 -10.90 7.07
C ILE A 179 -2.01 -11.23 5.71
N LEU A 180 -0.69 -11.09 5.61
CA LEU A 180 0.14 -11.28 4.41
C LEU A 180 1.13 -12.43 4.58
#